data_AF-A0A1S8ARI4-F1
#
_entry.id   AF-A0A1S8ARI4-F1
#
_cell.length_a   1.000
_cell.length_b   1.000
_cell.length_c   1.000
_cell.angle_alpha   90.00
_cell.angle_beta   90.00
_cell.angle_gamma   90.00
#
_symmetry.space_group_name_H-M   'P 1'
#
loop_
_entity.id
_entity.type
_entity.pdbx_description
1 polymer ?
#
loop_
_entity_poly.entity_id
_entity_poly.type
_entity_poly.pdbx_seq_one_letter_code
_entity_poly.pdbx_strand_id
1 'polypeptide(L)'
;MNDRPVLVTPPMLARTYSGRAYEDPWDLVTDYQRVLEYTGEHPNASPGGVASALDLPRGRVRPWIDDGAIPHPVRGIQTAESRGWVPLTEISEVFDPINRLVAWVCSRGTIKPETYGPYVRIESSDDRERFESLVTQLGLEAREHRTDDSLRSTELTIRDDGAVLGRLLTCLDAPTDDDTRAVAPQYLIDVSEEAQREFARVYLENRAVYWEFNDRWLIDHQNRSDRYRRSLATFFQTLGAEADVHEDAVSVDDYFVSELGIEH
;
A
#
# COMPACT_ATOMS: atom_id res chain seq x y z
N MET A 1 -3.82 -26.93 8.87
CA MET A 1 -4.40 -25.61 8.62
C MET A 1 -3.25 -24.64 8.82
N ASN A 2 -2.46 -24.40 7.76
CA ASN A 2 -1.30 -23.52 7.86
C ASN A 2 -1.84 -22.12 8.11
N ASP A 3 -1.49 -21.57 9.27
CA ASP A 3 -1.75 -20.18 9.61
C ASP A 3 -0.92 -19.35 8.63
N ARG A 4 -1.57 -18.78 7.59
CA ARG A 4 -0.86 -17.90 6.66
C ARG A 4 -0.54 -16.59 7.40
N PRO A 5 0.64 -15.98 7.15
CA PRO A 5 1.04 -14.79 7.87
C PRO A 5 0.04 -13.65 7.66
N VAL A 6 -0.22 -12.91 8.73
CA VAL A 6 -0.99 -11.66 8.65
C VAL A 6 -0.04 -10.58 8.14
N LEU A 7 -0.33 -10.07 6.94
CA LEU A 7 0.49 -9.11 6.22
C LEU A 7 0.31 -7.70 6.75
N VAL A 8 -0.93 -7.32 7.11
CA VAL A 8 -1.22 -6.02 7.72
C VAL A 8 -2.18 -6.19 8.88
N THR A 9 -1.79 -5.64 10.04
CA THR A 9 -2.60 -5.65 11.27
C THR A 9 -3.13 -4.24 11.58
N PRO A 10 -4.18 -4.11 12.41
CA PRO A 10 -4.64 -2.80 12.87
C PRO A 10 -3.53 -1.94 13.51
N PRO A 11 -2.62 -2.49 14.36
CA PRO A 11 -1.48 -1.74 14.87
C PRO A 11 -0.53 -1.22 13.77
N MET A 12 -0.24 -2.01 12.73
CA MET A 12 0.60 -1.55 11.61
C MET A 12 -0.04 -0.36 10.90
N LEU A 13 -1.34 -0.46 10.59
CA LEU A 13 -2.08 0.63 9.96
C LEU A 13 -2.12 1.88 10.85
N ALA A 14 -2.38 1.72 12.15
CA ALA A 14 -2.39 2.84 13.10
C ALA A 14 -1.06 3.60 13.11
N ARG A 15 0.07 2.89 13.06
CA ARG A 15 1.42 3.48 13.10
C ARG A 15 1.77 4.32 11.88
N THR A 16 1.02 4.22 10.79
CA THR A 16 1.16 5.15 9.67
C THR A 16 0.69 6.57 10.02
N TYR A 17 -0.17 6.73 11.03
CA TYR A 17 -0.70 8.03 11.43
C TYR A 17 0.30 8.76 12.33
N SER A 18 0.67 9.98 11.96
CA SER A 18 1.50 10.83 12.82
C SER A 18 0.63 11.67 13.77
N GLY A 19 0.97 11.69 15.06
CA GLY A 19 0.37 12.60 16.04
C GLY A 19 1.38 12.98 17.13
N ARG A 20 1.24 14.16 17.73
CA ARG A 20 2.13 14.60 18.84
C ARG A 20 1.70 14.10 20.22
N ALA A 21 0.50 13.54 20.32
CA ALA A 21 -0.13 13.23 21.60
C ALA A 21 0.28 11.86 22.18
N TYR A 22 0.83 10.98 21.33
CA TYR A 22 1.26 9.62 21.65
C TYR A 22 2.56 9.33 20.90
N GLU A 23 3.44 8.54 21.51
CA GLU A 23 4.66 8.04 20.85
C GLU A 23 4.32 6.92 19.86
N ASP A 24 3.52 5.93 20.29
CA ASP A 24 2.91 4.93 19.39
C ASP A 24 1.44 5.31 19.13
N PRO A 25 1.04 5.60 17.88
CA PRO A 25 -0.35 5.83 17.51
C PRO A 25 -1.32 4.69 17.86
N TRP A 26 -0.83 3.46 18.05
CA TRP A 26 -1.65 2.34 18.52
C TRP A 26 -2.12 2.51 19.97
N ASP A 27 -1.35 3.19 20.82
CA ASP A 27 -1.74 3.46 22.21
C ASP A 27 -2.97 4.39 22.26
N LEU A 28 -3.09 5.32 21.31
CA LEU A 28 -4.28 6.16 21.13
C LEU A 28 -5.52 5.32 20.81
N VAL A 29 -5.39 4.30 19.97
CA VAL A 29 -6.48 3.37 19.64
C VAL A 29 -6.89 2.59 20.87
N THR A 30 -5.91 2.06 21.61
CA THR A 30 -6.13 1.28 22.84
C THR A 30 -6.82 2.12 23.91
N ASP A 31 -6.37 3.35 24.16
CA ASP A 31 -6.99 4.25 25.14
C ASP A 31 -8.40 4.67 24.74
N TYR A 32 -8.64 4.90 23.45
CA TYR A 32 -9.99 5.19 22.96
C TYR A 32 -10.94 4.01 23.19
N GLN A 33 -10.49 2.78 22.93
CA GLN A 33 -11.27 1.57 23.21
C GLN A 33 -11.56 1.41 24.71
N ARG A 34 -10.57 1.61 25.58
CA ARG A 34 -10.74 1.59 27.05
C ARG A 34 -11.76 2.62 27.52
N VAL A 35 -11.76 3.81 26.93
CA VAL A 35 -12.76 4.85 27.22
C VAL A 35 -14.16 4.39 26.81
N LEU A 36 -14.32 3.84 25.60
CA LEU A 36 -15.62 3.33 25.14
C LEU A 36 -16.14 2.20 26.03
N GLU A 37 -15.31 1.22 26.36
CA GLU A 37 -15.64 0.10 27.26
C GLU A 37 -16.09 0.63 28.63
N TYR A 38 -15.29 1.49 29.25
CA TYR A 38 -15.62 2.07 30.55
C TYR A 38 -16.93 2.87 30.51
N THR A 39 -17.17 3.67 29.47
CA THR A 39 -18.43 4.42 29.34
C THR A 39 -19.64 3.52 29.06
N GLY A 40 -19.44 2.37 28.42
CA GLY A 40 -20.47 1.35 28.24
C GLY A 40 -20.89 0.73 29.58
N GLU A 41 -19.93 0.46 30.46
CA GLU A 41 -20.18 -0.06 31.82
C GLU A 41 -20.67 1.01 32.80
N HIS A 42 -20.28 2.27 32.57
CA HIS A 42 -20.59 3.41 33.42
C HIS A 42 -21.22 4.58 32.63
N PRO A 43 -22.45 4.44 32.12
CA PRO A 43 -23.05 5.41 31.17
C PRO A 43 -23.28 6.81 31.75
N ASN A 44 -23.29 6.97 33.07
CA ASN A 44 -23.47 8.26 33.74
C ASN A 44 -22.14 8.88 34.23
N ALA A 45 -20.99 8.26 33.94
CA ALA A 45 -19.70 8.78 34.36
C ALA A 45 -19.36 10.08 33.62
N SER A 46 -19.04 11.14 34.36
CA SER A 46 -18.57 12.39 33.75
C SER A 46 -17.20 12.19 33.07
N PRO A 47 -16.84 12.97 32.04
CA PRO A 47 -15.52 12.86 31.40
C PRO A 47 -14.34 13.00 32.37
N GLY A 48 -14.49 13.79 33.43
CA GLY A 48 -13.48 13.90 34.48
C GLY A 48 -13.36 12.63 35.33
N GLY A 49 -14.48 11.96 35.59
CA GLY A 49 -14.52 10.66 36.27
C GLY A 49 -13.87 9.56 35.42
N VAL A 50 -14.20 9.49 34.12
CA VAL A 50 -13.56 8.53 33.20
C VAL A 50 -12.06 8.77 33.08
N ALA A 51 -11.65 10.02 32.89
CA ALA A 51 -10.25 10.41 32.83
C ALA A 51 -9.46 9.99 34.09
N SER A 52 -10.03 10.22 35.28
CA SER A 52 -9.41 9.81 36.54
C SER A 52 -9.36 8.29 36.72
N ALA A 53 -10.39 7.56 36.26
CA ALA A 53 -10.45 6.11 36.40
C ALA A 53 -9.46 5.38 35.49
N LEU A 54 -9.20 5.93 34.30
CA LEU A 54 -8.32 5.33 33.29
C LEU A 54 -6.89 5.89 33.29
N ASP A 55 -6.59 6.83 34.18
CA ASP A 55 -5.33 7.57 34.24
C ASP A 55 -4.99 8.31 32.92
N LEU A 56 -6.00 8.99 32.36
CA LEU A 56 -5.90 9.71 31.09
C LEU A 56 -6.06 11.22 31.29
N PRO A 57 -5.41 12.06 30.46
CA PRO A 57 -5.65 13.49 30.48
C PRO A 57 -7.11 13.81 30.16
N ARG A 58 -7.79 14.57 31.04
CA ARG A 58 -9.20 14.97 30.82
C ARG A 58 -9.42 15.66 29.47
N GLY A 59 -8.48 16.50 29.03
CA GLY A 59 -8.56 17.19 27.74
C GLY A 59 -8.57 16.25 26.53
N ARG A 60 -8.08 15.00 26.70
CA ARG A 60 -8.09 13.96 25.68
C ARG A 60 -9.38 13.16 25.68
N VAL A 61 -9.86 12.77 26.86
CA VAL A 61 -11.09 11.97 27.02
C VAL A 61 -12.33 12.78 26.69
N ARG A 62 -12.36 14.07 27.05
CA ARG A 62 -13.55 14.91 26.92
C ARG A 62 -14.10 14.98 25.48
N PRO A 63 -13.31 15.27 24.44
CA PRO A 63 -13.83 15.29 23.07
C PRO A 63 -14.41 13.95 22.60
N TRP A 64 -13.87 12.82 23.08
CA TRP A 64 -14.37 11.49 22.71
C TRP A 64 -15.76 11.21 23.28
N ILE A 65 -16.04 11.70 24.49
CA ILE A 65 -17.31 11.51 25.18
C ILE A 65 -18.34 12.61 24.83
N ASP A 66 -17.95 13.88 24.96
CA ASP A 66 -18.87 15.02 24.82
C ASP A 66 -19.21 15.30 23.35
N ASP A 67 -18.21 15.22 22.47
CA ASP A 67 -18.32 15.62 21.07
C ASP A 67 -18.40 14.42 20.10
N GLY A 68 -18.30 13.19 20.63
CA GLY A 68 -18.24 11.96 19.82
C GLY A 68 -17.03 11.91 18.88
N ALA A 69 -15.95 12.64 19.20
CA ALA A 69 -14.80 12.75 18.33
C ALA A 69 -14.04 11.40 18.22
N ILE A 70 -13.98 10.84 17.02
CA ILE A 70 -13.25 9.60 16.74
C ILE A 70 -11.82 9.94 16.29
N PRO A 71 -10.78 9.42 16.96
CA PRO A 71 -9.39 9.58 16.54
C PRO A 71 -9.13 9.11 15.10
N HIS A 72 -8.23 9.80 14.38
CA HIS A 72 -7.92 9.44 12.98
C HIS A 72 -7.44 7.99 12.78
N PRO A 73 -6.54 7.42 13.60
CA PRO A 73 -6.15 6.02 13.45
C PRO A 73 -7.32 5.06 13.65
N VAL A 74 -8.20 5.34 14.64
CA VAL A 74 -9.40 4.54 14.90
C VAL A 74 -10.34 4.56 13.69
N ARG A 75 -10.61 5.76 13.14
CA ARG A 75 -11.45 5.89 11.94
C ARG A 75 -10.84 5.16 10.75
N GLY A 76 -9.52 5.27 10.57
CA GLY A 76 -8.79 4.57 9.52
C GLY A 76 -8.91 3.05 9.61
N ILE A 77 -8.73 2.51 10.81
CA ILE A 77 -8.92 1.08 11.08
C ILE A 77 -10.35 0.66 10.80
N GLN A 78 -11.35 1.41 11.31
CA GLN A 78 -12.76 1.10 11.07
C GLN A 78 -13.10 1.09 9.56
N THR A 79 -12.58 2.06 8.81
CA THR A 79 -12.72 2.09 7.35
C THR A 79 -12.06 0.85 6.72
N ALA A 80 -10.82 0.54 7.08
CA ALA A 80 -10.10 -0.61 6.52
C ALA A 80 -10.78 -1.94 6.87
N GLU A 81 -11.25 -2.12 8.10
CA GLU A 81 -12.00 -3.30 8.55
C GLU A 81 -13.33 -3.42 7.80
N SER A 82 -14.07 -2.33 7.63
CA SER A 82 -15.34 -2.33 6.88
C SER A 82 -15.19 -2.70 5.41
N ARG A 83 -13.99 -2.49 4.85
CA ARG A 83 -13.61 -2.84 3.49
C ARG A 83 -12.94 -4.22 3.39
N GLY A 84 -12.76 -4.93 4.50
CA GLY A 84 -12.03 -6.20 4.53
C GLY A 84 -10.52 -6.08 4.29
N TRP A 85 -9.96 -4.87 4.36
CA TRP A 85 -8.54 -4.59 4.12
C TRP A 85 -7.64 -4.92 5.31
N VAL A 86 -8.19 -4.95 6.53
CA VAL A 86 -7.43 -5.28 7.75
C VAL A 86 -8.29 -6.18 8.66
N PRO A 87 -7.73 -7.25 9.25
CA PRO A 87 -6.39 -7.79 9.01
C PRO A 87 -6.24 -8.33 7.58
N LEU A 88 -5.14 -7.98 6.91
CA LEU A 88 -4.86 -8.45 5.57
C LEU A 88 -4.07 -9.76 5.64
N THR A 89 -4.52 -10.76 4.91
CA THR A 89 -3.82 -12.02 4.69
C THR A 89 -3.86 -12.35 3.21
N GLU A 90 -3.02 -13.29 2.76
CA GLU A 90 -3.04 -13.74 1.36
C GLU A 90 -4.37 -14.38 0.93
N ILE A 91 -5.15 -14.91 1.89
CA ILE A 91 -6.47 -15.51 1.61
C ILE A 91 -7.62 -14.51 1.68
N SER A 92 -7.36 -13.24 2.03
CA SER A 92 -8.37 -12.19 2.01
C SER A 92 -8.84 -11.97 0.57
N GLU A 93 -10.15 -11.85 0.33
CA GLU A 93 -10.71 -11.66 -1.02
C GLU A 93 -10.13 -10.44 -1.75
N VAL A 94 -9.72 -9.42 -0.99
CA VAL A 94 -9.11 -8.17 -1.48
C VAL A 94 -7.61 -8.26 -1.72
N PHE A 95 -6.95 -9.38 -1.38
CA PHE A 95 -5.50 -9.47 -1.42
C PHE A 95 -4.94 -9.36 -2.84
N ASP A 96 -5.47 -10.11 -3.81
CA ASP A 96 -5.02 -10.05 -5.20
C ASP A 96 -5.03 -8.61 -5.77
N PRO A 97 -6.16 -7.87 -5.70
CA PRO A 97 -6.16 -6.50 -6.21
C PRO A 97 -5.25 -5.56 -5.40
N ILE A 98 -5.08 -5.76 -4.10
CA ILE A 98 -4.12 -4.99 -3.30
C ILE A 98 -2.68 -5.27 -3.75
N ASN A 99 -2.30 -6.53 -3.91
CA ASN A 99 -0.95 -6.96 -4.33
C ASN A 99 -0.58 -6.35 -5.69
N ARG A 100 -1.51 -6.41 -6.65
CA ARG A 100 -1.36 -5.80 -7.97
C ARG A 100 -1.27 -4.28 -7.88
N LEU A 101 -2.01 -3.66 -6.96
CA LEU A 101 -1.93 -2.22 -6.76
C LEU A 101 -0.58 -1.79 -6.16
N VAL A 102 0.01 -2.58 -5.27
CA VAL A 102 1.40 -2.34 -4.82
C VAL A 102 2.34 -2.38 -6.01
N ALA A 103 2.22 -3.38 -6.90
CA ALA A 103 3.03 -3.45 -8.13
C ALA A 103 2.89 -2.19 -9.00
N TRP A 104 1.67 -1.67 -9.18
CA TRP A 104 1.42 -0.40 -9.88
C TRP A 104 2.11 0.80 -9.22
N VAL A 105 2.07 0.91 -7.90
CA VAL A 105 2.74 2.00 -7.17
C VAL A 105 4.27 1.85 -7.28
N CYS A 106 4.81 0.64 -7.14
CA CYS A 106 6.24 0.37 -7.27
C CYS A 106 6.76 0.61 -8.70
N SER A 107 5.95 0.33 -9.73
CA SER A 107 6.35 0.43 -11.14
C SER A 107 6.16 1.84 -11.71
N ARG A 108 5.03 2.50 -11.46
CA ARG A 108 4.61 3.75 -12.14
C ARG A 108 4.07 4.83 -11.22
N GLY A 109 4.00 4.59 -9.92
CA GLY A 109 3.40 5.49 -8.96
C GLY A 109 4.28 5.85 -7.78
N THR A 110 3.67 6.49 -6.78
CA THR A 110 4.16 6.64 -5.40
C THR A 110 2.97 7.07 -4.54
N ILE A 111 3.13 7.06 -3.22
CA ILE A 111 2.12 7.53 -2.27
C ILE A 111 2.52 8.91 -1.77
N LYS A 112 1.64 9.91 -1.87
CA LYS A 112 1.97 11.27 -1.39
C LYS A 112 2.10 11.25 0.14
N PRO A 113 3.26 11.56 0.75
CA PRO A 113 3.47 11.39 2.18
C PRO A 113 2.56 12.31 3.04
N GLU A 114 2.14 13.46 2.50
CA GLU A 114 1.29 14.41 3.22
C GLU A 114 -0.18 13.96 3.29
N THR A 115 -0.68 13.32 2.24
CA THR A 115 -2.10 12.95 2.12
C THR A 115 -2.34 11.45 2.19
N TYR A 116 -1.28 10.64 2.08
CA TYR A 116 -1.31 9.20 1.85
C TYR A 116 -2.15 8.80 0.63
N GLY A 117 -2.36 9.70 -0.34
CA GLY A 117 -3.05 9.37 -1.58
C GLY A 117 -2.11 8.65 -2.54
N PRO A 118 -2.41 7.39 -2.95
CA PRO A 118 -1.67 6.74 -4.02
C PRO A 118 -1.94 7.45 -5.34
N TYR A 119 -0.91 7.61 -6.16
CA TYR A 119 -1.06 8.05 -7.54
C TYR A 119 -0.14 7.27 -8.48
N VAL A 120 -0.60 7.06 -9.70
CA VAL A 120 0.12 6.34 -10.75
C VAL A 120 0.12 7.14 -12.04
N ARG A 121 1.19 7.01 -12.82
CA ARG A 121 1.28 7.56 -14.17
C ARG A 121 0.72 6.57 -15.18
N ILE A 122 -0.07 7.08 -16.11
CA ILE A 122 -0.70 6.33 -17.19
C ILE A 122 -0.10 6.79 -18.53
N GLU A 123 0.28 5.83 -19.37
CA GLU A 123 0.96 6.08 -20.65
C GLU A 123 0.07 5.72 -21.86
N SER A 124 -0.93 4.86 -21.68
CA SER A 124 -1.88 4.44 -22.72
C SER A 124 -3.34 4.35 -22.23
N SER A 125 -4.28 4.18 -23.16
CA SER A 125 -5.68 3.85 -22.85
C SER A 125 -5.81 2.51 -22.13
N ASP A 126 -4.98 1.55 -22.51
CA ASP A 126 -5.05 0.18 -22.02
C ASP A 126 -4.54 0.12 -20.58
N ASP A 127 -3.50 0.89 -20.25
CA ASP A 127 -3.06 1.10 -18.87
C ASP A 127 -4.16 1.69 -17.99
N ARG A 128 -4.89 2.68 -18.54
CA ARG A 128 -6.01 3.30 -17.84
C ARG A 128 -7.08 2.27 -17.54
N GLU A 129 -7.51 1.49 -18.53
CA GLU A 129 -8.55 0.48 -18.36
C GLU A 129 -8.13 -0.59 -17.36
N ARG A 130 -6.88 -1.08 -17.44
CA ARG A 130 -6.33 -2.06 -16.48
C ARG A 130 -6.32 -1.49 -15.05
N PHE A 131 -5.88 -0.25 -14.86
CA PHE A 131 -5.84 0.37 -13.54
C PHE A 131 -7.24 0.69 -12.99
N GLU A 132 -8.14 1.23 -13.80
CA GLU A 132 -9.52 1.54 -13.39
C GLU A 132 -10.29 0.26 -13.05
N SER A 133 -10.12 -0.81 -13.82
CA SER A 133 -10.69 -2.14 -13.52
C SER A 133 -10.16 -2.69 -12.19
N LEU A 134 -8.85 -2.56 -11.94
CA LEU A 134 -8.23 -2.99 -10.68
C LEU A 134 -8.79 -2.22 -9.47
N VAL A 135 -8.89 -0.89 -9.57
CA VAL A 135 -9.45 -0.06 -8.49
C VAL A 135 -10.94 -0.37 -8.27
N THR A 136 -11.69 -0.68 -9.32
CA THR A 136 -13.10 -1.08 -9.24
C THR A 136 -13.28 -2.39 -8.47
N GLN A 137 -12.35 -3.34 -8.57
CA GLN A 137 -12.38 -4.59 -7.78
C GLN A 137 -12.31 -4.35 -6.27
N LEU A 138 -11.75 -3.21 -5.84
CA LEU A 138 -11.74 -2.78 -4.44
C LEU A 138 -12.99 -1.96 -4.05
N GLY A 139 -13.96 -1.81 -4.96
CA GLY A 139 -15.14 -0.97 -4.76
C GLY A 139 -14.80 0.52 -4.64
N LEU A 140 -13.78 0.96 -5.38
CA LEU A 140 -13.28 2.33 -5.40
C LEU A 140 -13.32 2.92 -6.81
N GLU A 141 -13.12 4.22 -6.91
CA GLU A 141 -13.05 4.95 -8.17
C GLU A 141 -11.69 5.64 -8.34
N ALA A 142 -11.09 5.49 -9.52
CA ALA A 142 -9.94 6.30 -9.91
C ALA A 142 -10.40 7.65 -10.46
N ARG A 143 -9.58 8.69 -10.28
CA ARG A 143 -9.83 10.02 -10.80
C ARG A 143 -8.57 10.55 -11.47
N GLU A 144 -8.77 11.16 -12.62
CA GLU A 144 -7.72 11.92 -13.28
C GLU A 144 -7.36 13.18 -12.48
N HIS A 145 -6.08 13.28 -12.14
CA HIS A 145 -5.47 14.50 -11.66
C HIS A 145 -4.72 15.14 -12.84
N ARG A 146 -5.34 16.12 -13.49
CA ARG A 146 -4.66 16.95 -14.48
C ARG A 146 -3.88 18.03 -13.76
N THR A 147 -2.56 18.00 -13.89
CA THR A 147 -1.75 19.20 -13.77
C THR A 147 -1.91 20.01 -15.06
N ASP A 148 -1.97 21.35 -14.99
CA ASP A 148 -2.09 22.27 -16.15
C ASP A 148 -0.89 22.22 -17.12
N ASP A 149 -0.02 21.23 -16.99
CA ASP A 149 1.20 21.03 -17.77
C ASP A 149 0.95 19.90 -18.80
N SER A 150 0.72 20.28 -20.06
CA SER A 150 0.45 19.35 -21.17
C SER A 150 1.64 18.46 -21.55
N LEU A 151 2.81 18.66 -20.93
CA LEU A 151 4.01 17.84 -21.13
C LEU A 151 4.15 16.72 -20.09
N ARG A 152 3.24 16.61 -19.11
CA ARG A 152 3.26 15.55 -18.10
C ARG A 152 2.27 14.44 -18.44
N SER A 153 2.70 13.18 -18.23
CA SER A 153 1.83 12.00 -18.31
C SER A 153 0.61 12.17 -17.41
N THR A 154 -0.51 11.58 -17.81
CA THR A 154 -1.75 11.66 -17.01
C THR A 154 -1.57 10.90 -15.69
N GLU A 155 -1.89 11.55 -14.57
CA GLU A 155 -1.86 10.90 -13.25
C GLU A 155 -3.27 10.49 -12.83
N LEU A 156 -3.41 9.25 -12.37
CA LEU A 156 -4.64 8.78 -11.71
C LEU A 156 -4.41 8.72 -10.20
N THR A 157 -5.37 9.24 -9.45
CA THR A 157 -5.46 9.11 -7.99
C THR A 157 -6.70 8.28 -7.64
N ILE A 158 -6.74 7.73 -6.42
CA ILE A 158 -7.92 7.02 -5.91
C ILE A 158 -8.77 7.98 -5.06
N ARG A 159 -10.10 7.95 -5.23
CA ARG A 159 -11.05 8.81 -4.49
C ARG A 159 -11.26 8.33 -3.05
N ASP A 160 -12.52 8.15 -2.65
CA ASP A 160 -12.95 7.91 -1.27
C ASP A 160 -12.13 6.79 -0.63
N ASP A 161 -11.81 6.95 0.65
CA ASP A 161 -10.90 6.06 1.41
C ASP A 161 -9.47 5.92 0.84
N GLY A 162 -9.10 6.66 -0.22
CA GLY A 162 -7.79 6.57 -0.87
C GLY A 162 -6.61 6.84 0.06
N ALA A 163 -6.78 7.71 1.06
CA ALA A 163 -5.76 7.93 2.09
C ALA A 163 -5.60 6.72 3.03
N VAL A 164 -6.68 6.00 3.33
CA VAL A 164 -6.63 4.76 4.13
C VAL A 164 -5.99 3.65 3.31
N LEU A 165 -6.34 3.55 2.03
CA LEU A 165 -5.73 2.61 1.11
C LEU A 165 -4.22 2.87 0.94
N GLY A 166 -3.79 4.12 0.73
CA GLY A 166 -2.36 4.39 0.62
C GLY A 166 -1.58 4.07 1.90
N ARG A 167 -2.19 4.24 3.08
CA ARG A 167 -1.60 3.77 4.35
C ARG A 167 -1.47 2.25 4.41
N LEU A 168 -2.49 1.52 3.94
CA LEU A 168 -2.44 0.07 3.81
C LEU A 168 -1.30 -0.35 2.87
N LEU A 169 -1.20 0.26 1.70
CA LEU A 169 -0.12 -0.02 0.73
C LEU A 169 1.26 0.31 1.30
N THR A 170 1.38 1.37 2.11
CA THR A 170 2.64 1.72 2.81
C THR A 170 3.03 0.60 3.80
N CYS A 171 2.06 -0.06 4.44
CA CYS A 171 2.35 -1.23 5.30
C CYS A 171 2.86 -2.44 4.50
N LEU A 172 2.64 -2.45 3.19
CA LEU A 172 3.13 -3.43 2.22
C LEU A 172 4.33 -2.89 1.42
N ASP A 173 5.09 -1.98 2.02
CA ASP A 173 6.30 -1.37 1.45
C ASP A 173 6.10 -0.61 0.12
N ALA A 174 4.86 -0.23 -0.21
CA ALA A 174 4.63 0.66 -1.34
C ALA A 174 5.30 2.03 -1.07
N PRO A 175 6.08 2.56 -2.01
CA PRO A 175 6.93 3.72 -1.77
C PRO A 175 6.12 5.01 -1.59
N THR A 176 6.53 5.84 -0.65
CA THR A 176 6.08 7.24 -0.49
C THR A 176 7.00 8.23 -1.19
N ASP A 177 8.25 7.84 -1.43
CA ASP A 177 9.34 8.63 -2.03
C ASP A 177 10.44 7.69 -2.55
N ASP A 178 11.60 8.23 -2.93
CA ASP A 178 12.73 7.43 -3.43
C ASP A 178 13.50 6.71 -2.30
N ASP A 179 13.49 7.22 -1.07
CA ASP A 179 14.17 6.61 0.07
C ASP A 179 13.43 5.35 0.54
N THR A 180 12.10 5.43 0.56
CA THR A 180 11.21 4.27 0.80
C THR A 180 11.20 3.31 -0.38
N ARG A 181 11.56 3.76 -1.59
CA ARG A 181 11.81 2.90 -2.76
C ARG A 181 13.25 2.38 -2.82
N ALA A 182 13.75 1.86 -1.71
CA ALA A 182 15.12 1.34 -1.63
C ALA A 182 15.26 -0.12 -2.06
N VAL A 183 14.21 -0.93 -1.90
CA VAL A 183 14.18 -2.38 -2.16
C VAL A 183 12.83 -2.80 -2.74
N ALA A 184 12.76 -4.00 -3.32
CA ALA A 184 11.48 -4.61 -3.66
C ALA A 184 10.65 -4.87 -2.38
N PRO A 185 9.31 -4.84 -2.44
CA PRO A 185 8.47 -5.03 -1.25
C PRO A 185 8.81 -6.31 -0.49
N GLN A 186 9.04 -6.21 0.81
CA GLN A 186 9.54 -7.32 1.62
C GLN A 186 8.44 -8.31 2.00
N TYR A 187 7.18 -7.86 2.09
CA TYR A 187 6.03 -8.75 2.34
C TYR A 187 5.91 -9.87 1.29
N LEU A 188 6.51 -9.70 0.10
CA LEU A 188 6.51 -10.71 -0.95
C LEU A 188 7.18 -12.02 -0.52
N ILE A 189 8.10 -11.98 0.45
CA ILE A 189 8.74 -13.17 1.02
C ILE A 189 7.74 -14.03 1.83
N ASP A 190 6.67 -13.41 2.33
CA ASP A 190 5.68 -14.03 3.21
C ASP A 190 4.44 -14.56 2.46
N VAL A 191 4.35 -14.37 1.15
CA VAL A 191 3.23 -14.82 0.31
C VAL A 191 3.64 -15.93 -0.65
N SER A 192 2.68 -16.66 -1.21
CA SER A 192 2.97 -17.74 -2.15
C SER A 192 3.69 -17.25 -3.41
N GLU A 193 4.40 -18.17 -4.08
CA GLU A 193 5.03 -17.88 -5.38
C GLU A 193 4.01 -17.39 -6.42
N GLU A 194 2.75 -17.86 -6.36
CA GLU A 194 1.67 -17.38 -7.24
C GLU A 194 1.42 -15.87 -7.05
N ALA A 195 1.30 -15.41 -5.80
CA ALA A 195 1.15 -13.99 -5.49
C ALA A 195 2.39 -13.17 -5.87
N GLN A 196 3.58 -13.72 -5.69
CA GLN A 196 4.83 -13.08 -6.11
C GLN A 196 4.91 -12.95 -7.64
N ARG A 197 4.55 -14.00 -8.39
CA ARG A 197 4.50 -13.98 -9.85
C ARG A 197 3.47 -12.99 -10.37
N GLU A 198 2.33 -12.85 -9.70
CA GLU A 198 1.32 -11.84 -10.08
C GLU A 198 1.83 -10.40 -9.87
N PHE A 199 2.56 -10.14 -8.78
CA PHE A 199 3.26 -8.87 -8.59
C PHE A 199 4.28 -8.63 -9.72
N ALA A 200 5.12 -9.65 -10.01
CA ALA A 200 6.15 -9.58 -11.05
C ALA A 200 5.55 -9.29 -12.43
N ARG A 201 4.45 -9.97 -12.78
CA ARG A 201 3.72 -9.78 -14.03
C ARG A 201 3.25 -8.33 -14.17
N VAL A 202 2.53 -7.80 -13.18
CA VAL A 202 2.06 -6.41 -13.22
C VAL A 202 3.21 -5.41 -13.26
N TYR A 203 4.33 -5.69 -12.58
CA TYR A 203 5.51 -4.82 -12.63
C TYR A 203 6.11 -4.79 -14.04
N LEU A 204 6.28 -5.95 -14.66
CA LEU A 204 6.85 -6.11 -16.00
C LEU A 204 5.94 -5.53 -17.08
N GLU A 205 4.63 -5.83 -17.07
CA GLU A 205 3.66 -5.21 -17.99
C GLU A 205 3.68 -3.67 -17.94
N ASN A 206 4.07 -3.11 -16.79
CA ASN A 206 4.13 -1.67 -16.61
C ASN A 206 5.47 -1.05 -17.04
N ARG A 207 6.60 -1.74 -17.01
CA ARG A 207 7.90 -1.08 -17.29
C ARG A 207 8.78 -1.78 -18.30
N ALA A 208 8.54 -3.05 -18.56
CA ALA A 208 9.41 -3.84 -19.40
C ALA A 208 9.12 -3.56 -20.87
N VAL A 209 10.19 -3.44 -21.65
CA VAL A 209 10.14 -3.34 -23.11
C VAL A 209 10.97 -4.48 -23.68
N TYR A 210 10.41 -5.22 -24.62
CA TYR A 210 11.13 -6.31 -25.27
C TYR A 210 12.26 -5.78 -26.15
N TRP A 211 13.42 -6.41 -26.06
CA TRP A 211 14.62 -6.08 -26.81
C TRP A 211 15.11 -7.27 -27.62
N GLU A 212 14.67 -7.32 -28.88
CA GLU A 212 14.92 -8.41 -29.85
C GLU A 212 16.39 -8.81 -29.98
N PHE A 213 17.33 -7.86 -29.84
CA PHE A 213 18.74 -8.12 -30.13
C PHE A 213 19.36 -9.21 -29.23
N ASN A 214 18.89 -9.30 -27.98
CA ASN A 214 19.39 -10.27 -27.00
C ASN A 214 18.30 -11.20 -26.47
N ASP A 215 17.08 -11.13 -27.01
CA ASP A 215 15.92 -11.90 -26.55
C ASP A 215 15.63 -11.69 -25.04
N ARG A 216 15.56 -10.40 -24.64
CA ARG A 216 15.36 -10.01 -23.24
C ARG A 216 14.40 -8.85 -23.11
N TRP A 217 13.78 -8.75 -21.95
CA TRP A 217 12.98 -7.63 -21.53
C TRP A 217 13.80 -6.65 -20.70
N LEU A 218 13.77 -5.38 -21.07
CA LEU A 218 14.52 -4.32 -20.42
C LEU A 218 13.58 -3.42 -19.60
N ILE A 219 13.95 -3.16 -18.35
CA ILE A 219 13.27 -2.23 -17.45
C ILE A 219 14.15 -1.00 -17.27
N ASP A 220 13.78 0.12 -17.88
CA ASP A 220 14.49 1.39 -17.69
C ASP A 220 14.23 1.97 -16.28
N HIS A 221 15.33 2.21 -15.58
CA HIS A 221 15.45 2.61 -14.18
C HIS A 221 16.52 3.71 -13.99
N GLN A 222 16.74 4.61 -14.95
CA GLN A 222 17.59 5.81 -14.77
C GLN A 222 17.21 6.64 -13.52
N ASN A 223 15.95 6.54 -13.08
CA ASN A 223 15.41 7.24 -11.90
C ASN A 223 15.31 6.35 -10.64
N ARG A 224 16.05 5.24 -10.58
CA ARG A 224 16.09 4.35 -9.40
C ARG A 224 17.50 4.23 -8.86
N SER A 225 17.62 3.83 -7.60
CA SER A 225 18.91 3.56 -6.98
C SER A 225 19.47 2.20 -7.42
N ASP A 226 20.80 2.05 -7.39
CA ASP A 226 21.48 0.75 -7.56
C ASP A 226 20.94 -0.29 -6.59
N ARG A 227 20.64 0.13 -5.36
CA ARG A 227 20.11 -0.75 -4.31
C ARG A 227 18.76 -1.32 -4.71
N TYR A 228 17.87 -0.49 -5.25
CA TYR A 228 16.57 -0.92 -5.73
C TYR A 228 16.70 -1.86 -6.93
N ARG A 229 17.51 -1.51 -7.94
CA ARG A 229 17.74 -2.37 -9.11
C ARG A 229 18.24 -3.76 -8.72
N ARG A 230 19.23 -3.84 -7.82
CA ARG A 230 19.74 -5.12 -7.31
C ARG A 230 18.69 -5.91 -6.56
N SER A 231 17.94 -5.25 -5.66
CA SER A 231 16.86 -5.91 -4.91
C SER A 231 15.79 -6.47 -5.83
N LEU A 232 15.41 -5.73 -6.89
CA LEU A 232 14.40 -6.18 -7.84
C LEU A 232 14.91 -7.33 -8.72
N ALA A 233 16.16 -7.26 -9.20
CA ALA A 233 16.77 -8.37 -9.94
C ALA A 233 16.84 -9.64 -9.08
N THR A 234 17.22 -9.52 -7.80
CA THR A 234 17.19 -10.65 -6.85
C THR A 234 15.77 -11.20 -6.69
N PHE A 235 14.75 -10.35 -6.58
CA PHE A 235 13.36 -10.80 -6.52
C PHE A 235 12.98 -11.63 -7.75
N PHE A 236 13.26 -11.16 -8.98
CA PHE A 236 13.00 -11.96 -10.18
C PHE A 236 13.79 -13.27 -10.22
N GLN A 237 15.07 -13.25 -9.80
CA GLN A 237 15.89 -14.46 -9.70
C GLN A 237 15.30 -15.48 -8.72
N THR A 238 14.71 -15.03 -7.60
CA THR A 238 14.04 -15.96 -6.66
C THR A 238 12.81 -16.63 -7.26
N LEU A 239 12.22 -16.06 -8.31
CA LEU A 239 11.10 -16.64 -9.08
C LEU A 239 11.57 -17.48 -10.27
N GLY A 240 12.89 -17.65 -10.44
CA GLY A 240 13.48 -18.48 -11.49
C GLY A 240 13.92 -17.72 -12.74
N ALA A 241 13.84 -16.39 -12.76
CA ALA A 241 14.30 -15.59 -13.89
C ALA A 241 15.84 -15.50 -13.95
N GLU A 242 16.39 -15.49 -15.16
CA GLU A 242 17.72 -14.95 -15.42
C GLU A 242 17.59 -13.41 -15.50
N ALA A 243 17.90 -12.72 -14.41
CA ALA A 243 17.86 -11.25 -14.35
C ALA A 243 19.25 -10.64 -14.11
N ASP A 244 19.57 -9.56 -14.82
CA ASP A 244 20.84 -8.85 -14.73
C ASP A 244 20.65 -7.37 -14.42
N VAL A 245 21.58 -6.81 -13.65
CA VAL A 245 21.59 -5.38 -13.30
C VAL A 245 22.60 -4.66 -14.18
N HIS A 246 22.14 -3.63 -14.86
CA HIS A 246 22.94 -2.69 -15.64
C HIS A 246 23.04 -1.35 -14.91
N GLU A 247 23.81 -0.41 -15.47
CA GLU A 247 24.00 0.94 -14.90
C GLU A 247 22.65 1.61 -14.59
N ASP A 248 21.74 1.61 -15.57
CA ASP A 248 20.44 2.29 -15.47
C ASP A 248 19.24 1.38 -15.72
N ALA A 249 19.45 0.05 -15.77
CA ALA A 249 18.39 -0.88 -16.15
C ALA A 249 18.47 -2.20 -15.41
N VAL A 250 17.38 -2.97 -15.47
CA VAL A 250 17.34 -4.39 -15.15
C VAL A 250 16.88 -5.12 -16.40
N SER A 251 17.56 -6.19 -16.80
CA SER A 251 17.08 -7.08 -17.86
C SER A 251 16.58 -8.39 -17.28
N VAL A 252 15.56 -8.97 -17.90
CA VAL A 252 14.97 -10.27 -17.56
C VAL A 252 14.86 -11.09 -18.83
N ASP A 253 15.10 -12.40 -18.78
CA ASP A 253 14.99 -13.27 -19.96
C ASP A 253 13.53 -13.40 -20.46
N ASP A 254 13.38 -13.64 -21.77
CA ASP A 254 12.06 -13.79 -22.39
C ASP A 254 11.29 -15.04 -21.92
N TYR A 255 12.00 -16.12 -21.55
CA TYR A 255 11.36 -17.35 -21.08
C TYR A 255 10.54 -17.09 -19.80
N PHE A 256 11.12 -16.43 -18.79
CA PHE A 256 10.40 -16.09 -17.57
C PHE A 256 9.22 -15.15 -17.83
N VAL A 257 9.40 -14.14 -18.69
CA VAL A 257 8.36 -13.17 -19.01
C VAL A 257 7.18 -13.83 -19.75
N SER A 258 7.48 -14.75 -20.66
CA SER A 258 6.50 -15.59 -21.35
C SER A 258 5.76 -16.54 -20.39
N GLU A 259 6.43 -17.12 -19.38
CA GLU A 259 5.77 -17.92 -18.33
C GLU A 259 4.76 -17.11 -17.51
N LEU A 260 4.96 -15.79 -17.40
CA LEU A 260 4.00 -14.87 -16.77
C LEU A 260 2.85 -14.47 -17.70
N GLY A 261 2.83 -14.95 -18.94
CA GLY A 261 1.79 -14.67 -19.93
C GLY A 261 1.92 -13.31 -20.59
N ILE A 262 3.12 -12.71 -20.60
CA ILE A 262 3.40 -11.45 -21.28
C ILE A 262 4.05 -11.76 -22.63
N GLU A 263 3.43 -11.28 -23.71
CA GLU A 263 3.89 -11.49 -25.09
C GLU A 263 4.40 -10.17 -25.70
N HIS A 264 5.32 -10.26 -26.67
CA HIS A 264 5.89 -9.12 -27.41
C HIS A 264 5.42 -9.07 -28.87
#